data_AF-A0A1G7I652-F1
#
_entry.id   AF-A0A1G7I652-F1
#
_cell.length_a   1.000
_cell.length_b   1.000
_cell.length_c   1.000
_cell.angle_alpha   90.00
_cell.angle_beta   90.00
_cell.angle_gamma   90.00
#
_symmetry.space_group_name_H-M   'P 1'
#
loop_
_entity.id
_entity.type
_entity.pdbx_description
1 polymer ?
#
loop_
_entity_poly.entity_id
_entity_poly.type
_entity_poly.pdbx_seq_one_letter_code
_entity_poly.pdbx_strand_id
1 'polypeptide(L)' 'MSHDPKKCAHTACSCTVTEGKYCSQYCEDAAKIAPTAIACHCPHNGCEGKL' A
#
# COMPACT_ATOMS: atom_id res chain seq x y z
N MET A 1 18.64 12.96 7.03
CA MET A 1 17.63 11.91 7.30
C MET A 1 17.34 11.21 5.98
N SER A 2 17.87 10.01 5.78
CA SER A 2 17.67 9.20 4.58
C SER A 2 16.24 8.65 4.59
N HIS A 3 15.29 9.43 4.09
CA HIS A 3 13.92 8.95 3.88
C HIS A 3 13.89 8.20 2.55
N ASP A 4 14.44 7.00 2.53
CA ASP A 4 14.25 6.10 1.39
C ASP A 4 12.75 5.84 1.25
N PRO A 5 12.13 6.24 0.12
CA PRO A 5 10.71 6.04 -0.11
C PRO A 5 10.39 4.54 -0.04
N LYS A 6 9.68 4.12 1.00
CA LYS A 6 9.31 2.71 1.18
C LYS A 6 8.00 2.46 0.47
N LYS A 7 7.94 1.41 -0.33
CA LYS A 7 6.68 0.99 -0.96
C LYS A 7 5.70 0.51 0.11
N CYS A 8 4.42 0.63 -0.17
CA CYS A 8 3.37 0.14 0.70
C CYS A 8 3.55 -1.37 0.93
N ALA A 9 3.45 -1.80 2.19
CA ALA A 9 3.61 -3.21 2.58
C ALA A 9 2.43 -4.11 2.17
N HIS A 10 1.40 -3.55 1.53
CA HIS A 10 0.35 -4.34 0.89
C HIS A 10 0.83 -4.76 -0.49
N THR A 11 0.95 -6.07 -0.73
CA THR A 11 1.57 -6.66 -1.93
C THR A 11 0.96 -6.17 -3.24
N ALA A 12 -0.36 -5.98 -3.30
CA ALA A 12 -1.05 -5.47 -4.49
C ALA A 12 -1.06 -3.93 -4.59
N CYS A 13 -0.36 -3.22 -3.70
CA CYS A 13 -0.32 -1.76 -3.67
C CYS A 13 1.02 -1.24 -4.16
N SER A 14 0.98 -0.44 -5.22
CA SER A 14 2.16 0.22 -5.80
C SER A 14 2.48 1.58 -5.14
N CYS A 15 1.70 2.00 -4.15
CA CYS A 15 1.88 3.30 -3.52
C CYS A 15 3.21 3.42 -2.79
N THR A 16 3.76 4.63 -2.80
CA THR A 16 4.94 4.98 -2.03
C THR A 16 4.51 5.57 -0.69
N VAL A 17 5.21 5.19 0.38
CA VAL A 17 4.97 5.62 1.76
C VAL A 17 6.15 6.47 2.19
N THR A 18 5.86 7.69 2.63
CA THR A 18 6.85 8.61 3.20
C THR A 18 7.10 8.33 4.67
N GLU A 19 6.10 7.83 5.39
CA GLU A 19 6.19 7.48 6.82
C GLU A 19 5.34 6.25 7.15
N GLY A 20 5.93 5.26 7.84
CA GLY A 20 5.25 4.01 8.20
C GLY A 20 5.40 2.87 7.17
N LYS A 21 4.54 1.85 7.28
CA LYS A 21 4.57 0.64 6.44
C LYS A 21 3.50 0.61 5.35
N TYR A 22 2.35 1.25 5.58
CA TYR A 22 1.22 1.24 4.67
C TYR A 22 0.90 2.66 4.24
N CYS A 23 0.46 2.85 3.00
CA CYS A 23 0.08 4.18 2.54
C CYS A 23 -1.15 4.70 3.29
N SER A 24 -2.07 3.83 3.71
CA SER A 24 -3.26 4.17 4.51
C SER A 24 -3.74 2.98 5.33
N GLN A 25 -4.66 3.25 6.25
CA GLN A 25 -5.38 2.26 7.04
C GLN A 25 -6.04 1.18 6.17
N TYR A 26 -6.59 1.56 5.00
CA TYR A 26 -7.17 0.60 4.05
C TYR A 26 -6.19 -0.52 3.67
N CYS A 27 -4.92 -0.19 3.40
CA CYS A 27 -3.91 -1.17 3.04
C CYS A 27 -3.45 -2.00 4.24
N GLU A 28 -3.45 -1.42 5.44
CA GLU A 28 -3.16 -2.18 6.66
C GLU A 28 -4.25 -3.22 6.94
N ASP A 29 -5.52 -2.80 6.87
CA ASP A 29 -6.65 -3.69 7.04
C ASP A 29 -6.65 -4.73 5.93
N ALA A 30 -6.57 -4.34 4.65
CA ALA A 30 -6.50 -5.26 3.52
C ALA A 30 -5.38 -6.30 3.68
N ALA A 31 -4.19 -5.90 4.15
CA ALA A 31 -3.10 -6.84 4.42
C ALA A 31 -3.41 -7.84 5.56
N LYS A 32 -4.29 -7.48 6.52
CA LYS A 32 -4.70 -8.36 7.62
C LYS A 32 -5.88 -9.27 7.25
N ILE A 33 -6.91 -8.74 6.61
CA ILE A 33 -8.12 -9.49 6.24
C ILE A 33 -7.99 -10.24 4.92
N ALA A 34 -7.26 -9.69 3.95
CA ALA A 34 -7.10 -10.25 2.62
C ALA A 34 -5.65 -10.06 2.10
N PRO A 35 -4.63 -10.65 2.77
CA PRO A 35 -3.23 -10.52 2.37
C PRO A 35 -2.94 -11.00 0.93
N THR A 36 -3.79 -11.87 0.40
CA THR A 36 -3.73 -12.42 -0.96
C THR A 36 -4.59 -11.65 -1.96
N ALA A 37 -5.11 -10.47 -1.58
CA ALA A 37 -5.86 -9.61 -2.48
C ALA A 37 -5.01 -9.27 -3.72
N ILE A 38 -5.57 -9.53 -4.90
CA ILE A 38 -4.90 -9.34 -6.20
C ILE A 38 -4.95 -7.86 -6.61
N ALA A 39 -5.89 -7.08 -6.05
CA ALA A 39 -6.09 -5.69 -6.37
C ALA A 39 -6.12 -4.82 -5.11
N CYS A 40 -5.54 -3.63 -5.20
CA CYS A 40 -5.58 -2.62 -4.16
C CYS A 40 -6.41 -1.42 -4.62
N HIS A 41 -7.45 -1.09 -3.86
CA HIS A 41 -8.35 0.04 -4.14
C HIS A 41 -8.13 1.17 -3.13
N CYS A 42 -6.88 1.39 -2.73
CA CYS A 42 -6.55 2.42 -1.77
C CYS A 42 -6.96 3.81 -2.30
N PRO A 43 -7.44 4.73 -1.45
CA PRO A 43 -8.00 6.01 -1.89
C PRO A 43 -6.95 7.02 -2.40
N HIS A 44 -5.68 6.62 -2.53
CA HIS A 44 -4.63 7.52 -2.98
C HIS A 44 -4.58 7.64 -4.50
N ASN A 45 -4.35 8.86 -4.97
CA ASN A 45 -4.02 9.11 -6.36
C ASN A 45 -2.70 8.39 -6.70
N GLY A 46 -2.71 7.61 -7.79
CA GLY A 46 -1.55 6.80 -8.21
C GLY A 46 -1.51 5.39 -7.63
N CYS A 47 -2.57 4.92 -6.95
CA CYS A 47 -2.72 3.52 -6.59
C CYS A 47 -3.02 2.70 -7.87
N GLU A 48 -1.99 2.32 -8.62
CA GLU A 48 -2.07 1.41 -9.77
C GLU A 48 -2.28 -0.04 -9.32
N GLY A 49 -3.16 -0.27 -8.34
CA GLY A 49 -3.45 -1.56 -7.70
C GLY A 49 -4.20 -2.53 -8.61
N LYS A 50 -3.75 -2.63 -9.85
CA LYS A 50 -4.17 -3.54 -10.89
C LYS A 50 -2.88 -4.13 -11.46
N LEU A 51 -2.77 -5.45 -11.41
CA LEU A 51 -1.86 -6.19 -12.26
C LEU A 51 -2.29 -6.01 -13.72
#